data_AF-A0A936TIF9-F1
#
_entry.id   AF-A0A936TIF9-F1
#
_cell.length_a   1.000
_cell.length_b   1.000
_cell.length_c   1.000
_cell.angle_alpha   90.00
_cell.angle_beta   90.00
_cell.angle_gamma   90.00
#
_symmetry.space_group_name_H-M   'P 1'
#
loop_
_entity.id
_entity.type
_entity.pdbx_description
1 polymer ?
#
loop_
_entity_poly.entity_id
_entity_poly.type
_entity_poly.pdbx_seq_one_letter_code
_entity_poly.pdbx_strand_id
1 'polypeptide(L)'
;MTAVNDAPTDLSTGIELNTDGGNDAYLISDTGLSQSLNATTVEIRFAATDTPLETVLMSFNNPAGDELSIQLDDPSNNLEIDFGAGTVAYASAIDYRAALVDGTVHTLSVTWDNTAGNWSVYIDGAHIESGTGLSVGTALDTTNGQFVFGQEQDGLDSGYDSSQCFSGTIYDVRIWNDVRSAGEIAQHYQQQLDLTPAEAAAVGLVANWQMDGFDGSSQVVDIVSGNNLSIAHASGTGFTAGTVNAQLSIDENSTNGSYVGFVTAQDPDAGETFSFSLTDSAGGRFAVNTSTGEITVANSSLLDYESSATHNITVRVTDSGGLTYDEVLTIQVNNLEDVPVNQVPGAQSTNEDTTLTFNAANGNLISIADDAGEPLVVTVAVNNGTVTLSGTTGLTFTAGDGTGDATMTFSGTVEDINAALDGLQYDPTADYSGSDTFTITSYDQTLYSLDLDANLQGPLHLRRQPCNDAARARAGRHLGSMRP
;
A
#
# COMPACT_ATOMS: atom_id res chain seq x y z
N MET A 1 44.98 -8.77 13.97
CA MET A 1 44.38 -7.43 13.80
C MET A 1 43.22 -7.37 14.77
N THR A 2 43.12 -6.31 15.58
CA THR A 2 41.84 -6.05 16.26
C THR A 2 40.84 -5.74 15.15
N ALA A 3 39.78 -6.53 15.01
CA ALA A 3 38.67 -6.15 14.15
C ALA A 3 38.23 -4.75 14.59
N VAL A 4 38.29 -3.80 13.65
CA VAL A 4 37.71 -2.48 13.86
C VAL A 4 36.25 -2.70 13.56
N ASN A 5 35.40 -2.52 14.57
CA ASN A 5 33.96 -2.55 14.37
C ASN A 5 33.60 -1.30 13.57
N ASP A 6 32.98 -1.46 12.42
CA ASP A 6 32.50 -0.36 11.59
C ASP A 6 31.01 -0.10 11.88
N ALA A 7 30.47 1.03 11.42
CA ALA A 7 29.04 1.30 11.56
C ALA A 7 28.29 0.64 10.39
N PRO A 8 26.98 0.35 10.56
CA PRO A 8 26.14 -0.01 9.42
C PRO A 8 26.28 1.05 8.32
N THR A 9 26.28 0.61 7.07
CA THR A 9 26.61 1.51 5.95
C THR A 9 25.37 2.02 5.22
N ASP A 10 24.24 1.33 5.33
CA ASP A 10 23.01 1.63 4.59
C ASP A 10 21.74 1.12 5.31
N LEU A 11 20.60 1.75 5.00
CA LEU A 11 19.25 1.33 5.36
C LEU A 11 18.38 1.21 4.11
N SER A 12 18.21 -0.02 3.63
CA SER A 12 17.44 -0.31 2.41
C SER A 12 16.02 -0.74 2.73
N THR A 13 15.06 -0.24 1.95
CA THR A 13 13.66 -0.67 1.96
C THR A 13 13.39 -1.81 0.97
N GLY A 14 14.37 -2.15 0.12
CA GLY A 14 14.22 -3.10 -0.98
C GLY A 14 13.21 -2.65 -2.05
N ILE A 15 12.90 -3.57 -2.95
CA ILE A 15 11.83 -3.41 -3.94
C ILE A 15 10.69 -4.36 -3.59
N GLU A 16 9.52 -3.80 -3.31
CA GLU A 16 8.28 -4.53 -3.09
C GLU A 16 7.64 -4.91 -4.42
N LEU A 17 7.20 -6.16 -4.52
CA LEU A 17 6.48 -6.70 -5.65
C LEU A 17 5.17 -7.33 -5.15
N ASN A 18 4.05 -6.93 -5.75
CA ASN A 18 2.74 -7.59 -5.58
C ASN A 18 2.25 -7.69 -4.12
N THR A 19 2.71 -6.80 -3.22
CA THR A 19 2.30 -6.76 -1.80
C THR A 19 0.91 -6.14 -1.61
N ASP A 20 0.38 -5.47 -2.63
CA ASP A 20 -0.95 -4.85 -2.70
C ASP A 20 -2.06 -5.84 -3.11
N GLY A 21 -1.75 -7.13 -3.18
CA GLY A 21 -2.67 -8.18 -3.60
C GLY A 21 -2.78 -8.36 -5.12
N GLY A 22 -1.96 -7.63 -5.90
CA GLY A 22 -1.73 -7.95 -7.30
C GLY A 22 -0.90 -9.23 -7.49
N ASN A 23 -0.63 -9.58 -8.74
CA ASN A 23 0.21 -10.74 -9.08
C ASN A 23 0.86 -10.63 -10.47
N ASP A 24 0.86 -9.44 -11.09
CA ASP A 24 1.36 -9.25 -12.45
C ASP A 24 2.73 -8.56 -12.50
N ALA A 25 3.17 -7.90 -11.43
CA ALA A 25 4.35 -7.07 -11.45
C ALA A 25 5.63 -7.89 -11.27
N TYR A 26 6.68 -7.54 -12.02
CA TYR A 26 8.00 -8.16 -11.92
C TYR A 26 9.13 -7.21 -12.31
N LEU A 27 10.35 -7.59 -11.96
CA LEU A 27 11.57 -6.94 -12.45
C LEU A 27 12.19 -7.79 -13.55
N ILE A 28 12.62 -7.16 -14.63
CA ILE A 28 13.27 -7.82 -15.77
C ILE A 28 14.56 -7.12 -16.16
N SER A 29 15.61 -7.92 -16.40
CA SER A 29 16.89 -7.40 -16.84
C SER A 29 16.91 -7.02 -18.31
N ASP A 30 17.73 -6.04 -18.68
CA ASP A 30 17.91 -5.61 -20.08
C ASP A 30 18.34 -6.78 -20.99
N THR A 31 19.19 -7.67 -20.48
CA THR A 31 19.70 -8.84 -21.19
C THR A 31 20.18 -9.90 -20.19
N GLY A 32 20.89 -10.92 -20.68
CA GLY A 32 21.50 -11.96 -19.86
C GLY A 32 22.93 -11.59 -19.45
N LEU A 33 23.70 -12.55 -18.94
CA LEU A 33 25.10 -12.32 -18.65
C LEU A 33 25.93 -12.31 -19.95
N SER A 34 27.13 -11.74 -19.89
CA SER A 34 28.07 -11.71 -21.04
C SER A 34 28.79 -13.05 -21.28
N GLN A 35 28.42 -14.10 -20.55
CA GLN A 35 29.06 -15.41 -20.59
C GLN A 35 28.05 -16.52 -20.29
N SER A 36 28.40 -17.77 -20.60
CA SER A 36 27.71 -18.96 -20.11
C SER A 36 28.41 -19.48 -18.85
N LEU A 37 27.70 -20.23 -18.00
CA LEU A 37 28.18 -20.69 -16.70
C LEU A 37 28.33 -22.22 -16.68
N ASN A 38 29.50 -22.71 -16.27
CA ASN A 38 29.72 -24.14 -15.97
C ASN A 38 29.57 -24.45 -14.48
N ALA A 39 29.57 -23.40 -13.67
CA ALA A 39 29.36 -23.40 -12.24
C ALA A 39 28.79 -22.03 -11.87
N THR A 40 27.97 -21.96 -10.84
CA THR A 40 27.36 -20.72 -10.38
C THR A 40 26.98 -20.78 -8.92
N THR A 41 26.85 -19.61 -8.32
CA THR A 41 26.12 -19.42 -7.06
C THR A 41 25.16 -18.27 -7.25
N VAL A 42 23.89 -18.49 -6.95
CA VAL A 42 22.86 -17.45 -6.92
C VAL A 42 22.53 -17.18 -5.46
N GLU A 43 22.52 -15.91 -5.06
CA GLU A 43 22.13 -15.47 -3.72
C GLU A 43 20.99 -14.45 -3.86
N ILE A 44 19.88 -14.67 -3.15
CA ILE A 44 18.70 -13.81 -3.16
C ILE A 44 18.35 -13.47 -1.72
N ARG A 45 18.39 -12.18 -1.38
CA ARG A 45 17.94 -11.66 -0.08
C ARG A 45 16.53 -11.11 -0.23
N PHE A 46 15.56 -11.65 0.51
CA PHE A 46 14.15 -11.29 0.38
C PHE A 46 13.38 -11.47 1.69
N ALA A 47 12.16 -10.91 1.75
CA ALA A 47 11.16 -11.22 2.77
C ALA A 47 9.80 -11.44 2.09
N ALA A 48 9.02 -12.39 2.60
CA ALA A 48 7.69 -12.69 2.08
C ALA A 48 6.78 -13.25 3.19
N THR A 49 5.50 -12.89 3.19
CA THR A 49 4.51 -13.29 4.22
C THR A 49 3.40 -14.21 3.72
N ASP A 50 3.01 -14.07 2.45
CA ASP A 50 1.97 -14.87 1.82
C ASP A 50 2.24 -14.85 0.32
N THR A 51 2.62 -16.01 -0.23
CA THR A 51 2.97 -16.12 -1.63
C THR A 51 2.03 -17.15 -2.27
N PRO A 52 1.64 -16.95 -3.54
CA PRO A 52 0.74 -17.85 -4.24
C PRO A 52 1.30 -19.27 -4.35
N LEU A 53 0.50 -20.19 -4.91
CA LEU A 53 0.80 -21.62 -4.98
C LEU A 53 2.26 -21.88 -5.39
N GLU A 54 2.78 -21.23 -6.43
CA GLU A 54 4.20 -21.37 -6.77
C GLU A 54 4.91 -20.01 -6.63
N THR A 55 5.86 -19.92 -5.68
CA THR A 55 6.58 -18.67 -5.41
C THR A 55 7.84 -18.61 -6.24
N VAL A 56 7.91 -17.68 -7.18
CA VAL A 56 9.05 -17.60 -8.10
C VAL A 56 10.01 -16.51 -7.65
N LEU A 57 11.15 -16.91 -7.06
CA LEU A 57 12.16 -15.94 -6.62
C LEU A 57 12.93 -15.38 -7.81
N MET A 58 13.25 -16.23 -8.78
CA MET A 58 14.02 -15.88 -9.97
C MET A 58 13.72 -16.86 -11.10
N SER A 59 13.62 -16.34 -12.31
CA SER A 59 13.66 -17.12 -13.55
C SER A 59 14.62 -16.48 -14.56
N PHE A 60 15.08 -17.28 -15.53
CA PHE A 60 15.84 -16.85 -16.68
C PHE A 60 15.47 -17.75 -17.83
N ASN A 61 15.24 -17.14 -18.99
CA ASN A 61 15.05 -17.88 -20.22
C ASN A 61 15.83 -17.20 -21.35
N ASN A 62 16.26 -17.98 -22.34
CA ASN A 62 16.91 -17.46 -23.54
C ASN A 62 16.29 -18.09 -24.81
N PRO A 63 16.57 -17.54 -26.01
CA PRO A 63 16.05 -18.10 -27.27
C PRO A 63 16.54 -19.51 -27.60
N ALA A 64 17.56 -20.02 -26.89
CA ALA A 64 18.06 -21.39 -27.02
C ALA A 64 17.26 -22.39 -26.16
N GLY A 65 16.40 -21.90 -25.26
CA GLY A 65 15.62 -22.70 -24.31
C GLY A 65 16.43 -23.14 -23.09
N ASP A 66 17.53 -22.45 -22.77
CA ASP A 66 18.19 -22.61 -21.48
C ASP A 66 17.43 -21.85 -20.40
N GLU A 67 17.15 -22.56 -19.30
CA GLU A 67 16.35 -22.12 -18.17
C GLU A 67 17.23 -21.99 -16.92
N LEU A 68 16.98 -21.00 -16.09
CA LEU A 68 17.32 -21.07 -14.67
C LEU A 68 16.08 -20.66 -13.90
N SER A 69 15.64 -21.47 -12.96
CA SER A 69 14.54 -21.13 -12.07
C SER A 69 14.88 -21.50 -10.64
N ILE A 70 14.46 -20.66 -9.70
CA ILE A 70 14.51 -20.93 -8.26
C ILE A 70 13.13 -20.55 -7.72
N GLN A 71 12.36 -21.57 -7.33
CA GLN A 71 10.97 -21.38 -6.92
C GLN A 71 10.56 -22.32 -5.79
N LEU A 72 9.54 -21.92 -5.03
CA LEU A 72 8.92 -22.74 -3.99
C LEU A 72 7.64 -23.37 -4.53
N ASP A 73 7.61 -24.70 -4.56
CA ASP A 73 6.46 -25.46 -4.99
C ASP A 73 5.38 -25.55 -3.90
N ASP A 74 4.11 -25.42 -4.29
CA ASP A 74 2.95 -25.86 -3.50
C ASP A 74 2.20 -26.95 -4.30
N PRO A 75 1.73 -28.04 -3.67
CA PRO A 75 1.65 -28.28 -2.23
C PRO A 75 2.86 -29.04 -1.65
N SER A 76 3.96 -29.17 -2.39
CA SER A 76 5.08 -30.00 -1.96
C SER A 76 5.97 -29.32 -0.91
N ASN A 77 5.93 -27.98 -0.83
CA ASN A 77 6.77 -27.12 0.01
C ASN A 77 8.28 -27.33 -0.23
N ASN A 78 8.64 -27.88 -1.39
CA ASN A 78 10.01 -28.07 -1.81
C ASN A 78 10.55 -26.80 -2.45
N LEU A 79 11.88 -26.66 -2.44
CA LEU A 79 12.56 -25.70 -3.29
C LEU A 79 12.92 -26.40 -4.62
N GLU A 80 12.31 -25.92 -5.70
CA GLU A 80 12.58 -26.33 -7.07
C GLU A 80 13.75 -25.49 -7.62
N ILE A 81 14.72 -26.17 -8.24
CA ILE A 81 15.95 -25.58 -8.76
C ILE A 81 16.24 -26.10 -10.16
N ASP A 82 16.35 -25.18 -11.12
CA ASP A 82 16.82 -25.46 -12.47
C ASP A 82 18.05 -24.61 -12.85
N PHE A 83 19.00 -25.24 -13.55
CA PHE A 83 20.22 -24.63 -14.11
C PHE A 83 20.52 -25.22 -15.50
N GLY A 84 19.56 -25.14 -16.42
CA GLY A 84 19.73 -25.39 -17.86
C GLY A 84 18.58 -26.17 -18.48
N ALA A 85 18.68 -26.52 -19.76
CA ALA A 85 17.63 -27.24 -20.51
C ALA A 85 17.44 -28.74 -20.10
N GLY A 86 17.65 -29.09 -18.84
CA GLY A 86 17.96 -30.44 -18.37
C GLY A 86 16.95 -31.03 -17.39
N THR A 87 17.44 -31.34 -16.20
CA THR A 87 16.68 -31.94 -15.10
C THR A 87 16.44 -30.88 -14.05
N VAL A 88 15.33 -30.95 -13.35
CA VAL A 88 15.07 -30.12 -12.18
C VAL A 88 15.48 -30.85 -10.91
N ALA A 89 16.00 -30.13 -9.92
CA ALA A 89 16.24 -30.64 -8.57
C ALA A 89 15.17 -30.15 -7.58
N TYR A 90 14.71 -31.06 -6.71
CA TYR A 90 13.75 -30.75 -5.64
C TYR A 90 14.43 -30.93 -4.28
N ALA A 91 14.82 -29.82 -3.68
CA ALA A 91 15.32 -29.77 -2.31
C ALA A 91 14.13 -29.92 -1.35
N SER A 92 14.22 -30.90 -0.44
CA SER A 92 13.10 -31.38 0.38
C SER A 92 13.49 -31.79 1.79
N ALA A 93 14.69 -31.41 2.25
CA ALA A 93 15.17 -31.74 3.60
C ALA A 93 14.36 -31.05 4.72
N ILE A 94 13.72 -29.93 4.40
CA ILE A 94 12.86 -29.14 5.28
C ILE A 94 11.60 -28.69 4.52
N ASP A 95 10.65 -28.13 5.26
CA ASP A 95 9.57 -27.33 4.67
C ASP A 95 10.15 -25.96 4.28
N TYR A 96 10.52 -25.78 3.01
CA TYR A 96 11.19 -24.56 2.56
C TYR A 96 10.24 -23.36 2.58
N ARG A 97 8.96 -23.57 2.30
CA ARG A 97 7.96 -22.51 2.35
C ARG A 97 7.82 -21.95 3.77
N ALA A 98 7.69 -22.82 4.77
CA ALA A 98 7.63 -22.39 6.16
C ALA A 98 8.94 -21.78 6.68
N ALA A 99 10.08 -22.09 6.06
CA ALA A 99 11.39 -21.59 6.46
C ALA A 99 11.79 -20.27 5.77
N LEU A 100 11.15 -19.89 4.66
CA LEU A 100 11.50 -18.72 3.84
C LEU A 100 10.36 -17.70 3.69
N VAL A 101 9.10 -18.11 3.93
CA VAL A 101 7.91 -17.28 3.78
C VAL A 101 7.26 -17.09 5.16
N ASP A 102 8.01 -16.46 6.07
CA ASP A 102 7.59 -16.21 7.45
C ASP A 102 7.47 -14.71 7.82
N GLY A 103 7.66 -13.83 6.83
CA GLY A 103 7.66 -12.38 6.97
C GLY A 103 8.98 -11.78 7.46
N THR A 104 9.98 -12.60 7.77
CA THR A 104 11.33 -12.13 8.09
C THR A 104 12.23 -12.14 6.86
N VAL A 105 13.38 -11.47 6.97
CA VAL A 105 14.34 -11.36 5.88
C VAL A 105 15.25 -12.58 5.90
N HIS A 106 15.33 -13.27 4.77
CA HIS A 106 16.23 -14.39 4.56
C HIS A 106 17.15 -14.14 3.38
N THR A 107 18.32 -14.77 3.41
CA THR A 107 19.15 -14.95 2.21
C THR A 107 19.15 -16.42 1.81
N LEU A 108 18.58 -16.71 0.65
CA LEU A 108 18.66 -18.02 0.00
C LEU A 108 19.87 -18.05 -0.93
N SER A 109 20.79 -18.99 -0.72
CA SER A 109 21.90 -19.23 -1.65
C SER A 109 21.81 -20.62 -2.26
N VAL A 110 21.92 -20.72 -3.58
CA VAL A 110 21.94 -21.98 -4.33
C VAL A 110 23.22 -22.05 -5.16
N THR A 111 24.01 -23.09 -4.96
CA THR A 111 25.22 -23.36 -5.74
C THR A 111 24.99 -24.49 -6.73
N TRP A 112 25.63 -24.45 -7.91
CA TRP A 112 25.62 -25.56 -8.86
C TRP A 112 26.95 -25.67 -9.65
N ASP A 113 27.35 -26.89 -10.01
CA ASP A 113 28.38 -27.16 -11.03
C ASP A 113 27.95 -28.25 -12.02
N ASN A 114 28.40 -28.15 -13.27
CA ASN A 114 28.06 -29.12 -14.31
C ASN A 114 28.97 -30.35 -14.38
N THR A 115 30.00 -30.48 -13.54
CA THR A 115 30.93 -31.62 -13.61
C THR A 115 30.25 -32.91 -13.17
N ALA A 116 29.56 -32.85 -12.02
CA ALA A 116 28.73 -33.94 -11.53
C ALA A 116 27.28 -33.50 -11.29
N GLY A 117 26.93 -32.26 -11.64
CA GLY A 117 25.62 -31.69 -11.34
C GLY A 117 25.43 -31.49 -9.84
N ASN A 118 26.52 -31.17 -9.12
CA ASN A 118 26.43 -30.98 -7.68
C ASN A 118 25.66 -29.68 -7.43
N TRP A 119 24.74 -29.73 -6.48
CA TRP A 119 24.02 -28.54 -6.04
C TRP A 119 23.97 -28.50 -4.51
N SER A 120 23.83 -27.31 -3.94
CA SER A 120 23.69 -27.13 -2.49
C SER A 120 22.83 -25.90 -2.20
N VAL A 121 22.06 -25.99 -1.12
CA VAL A 121 21.15 -24.95 -0.67
C VAL A 121 21.58 -24.46 0.71
N TYR A 122 21.61 -23.15 0.88
CA TYR A 122 21.92 -22.47 2.13
C TYR A 122 20.81 -21.47 2.43
N ILE A 123 20.42 -21.38 3.70
CA ILE A 123 19.52 -20.34 4.21
C ILE A 123 20.28 -19.60 5.30
N ASP A 124 20.33 -18.28 5.18
CA ASP A 124 20.98 -17.39 6.14
C ASP A 124 22.43 -17.77 6.46
N GLY A 125 23.17 -18.10 5.39
CA GLY A 125 24.56 -18.52 5.49
C GLY A 125 24.76 -19.98 5.93
N ALA A 126 23.72 -20.67 6.39
CA ALA A 126 23.79 -22.03 6.89
C ALA A 126 23.43 -23.06 5.83
N HIS A 127 24.27 -24.08 5.65
CA HIS A 127 24.01 -25.19 4.73
C HIS A 127 22.79 -26.01 5.19
N ILE A 128 21.84 -26.24 4.28
CA ILE A 128 20.63 -27.05 4.50
C ILE A 128 20.80 -28.44 3.90
N GLU A 129 20.95 -28.52 2.57
CA GLU A 129 21.09 -29.79 1.87
C GLU A 129 21.88 -29.67 0.56
N SER A 130 22.22 -30.82 -0.01
CA SER A 130 22.98 -30.92 -1.25
C SER A 130 22.60 -32.17 -2.04
N GLY A 131 22.77 -32.13 -3.35
CA GLY A 131 22.59 -33.29 -4.22
C GLY A 131 23.54 -33.28 -5.41
N THR A 132 23.34 -34.23 -6.32
CA THR A 132 24.15 -34.43 -7.53
C THR A 132 23.27 -34.80 -8.71
N GLY A 133 23.78 -34.67 -9.94
CA GLY A 133 23.09 -35.10 -11.15
C GLY A 133 22.25 -34.02 -11.84
N LEU A 134 22.20 -32.81 -11.30
CA LEU A 134 21.50 -31.67 -11.90
C LEU A 134 22.25 -31.17 -13.15
N SER A 135 21.66 -31.29 -14.34
CA SER A 135 22.19 -30.71 -15.59
C SER A 135 23.67 -31.02 -15.89
N VAL A 136 24.08 -32.29 -15.69
CA VAL A 136 25.48 -32.75 -15.84
C VAL A 136 26.01 -32.56 -17.26
N GLY A 137 27.17 -31.91 -17.37
CA GLY A 137 27.93 -31.76 -18.61
C GLY A 137 27.43 -30.65 -19.54
N THR A 138 26.38 -29.93 -19.14
CA THR A 138 25.80 -28.82 -19.90
C THR A 138 26.21 -27.51 -19.25
N ALA A 139 26.59 -26.51 -20.04
CA ALA A 139 26.76 -25.15 -19.53
C ALA A 139 25.41 -24.45 -19.56
N LEU A 140 25.08 -23.67 -18.53
CA LEU A 140 23.93 -22.78 -18.56
C LEU A 140 24.27 -21.60 -19.47
N ASP A 141 23.63 -21.50 -20.64
CA ASP A 141 23.83 -20.36 -21.54
C ASP A 141 23.04 -19.14 -21.07
N THR A 142 23.64 -18.36 -20.17
CA THR A 142 23.04 -17.10 -19.72
C THR A 142 23.13 -15.96 -20.73
N THR A 143 23.59 -16.19 -21.97
CA THR A 143 23.72 -15.13 -22.98
C THR A 143 22.43 -14.93 -23.78
N ASN A 144 22.17 -13.70 -24.24
CA ASN A 144 21.02 -13.34 -25.08
C ASN A 144 19.64 -13.72 -24.50
N GLY A 145 19.54 -13.96 -23.19
CA GLY A 145 18.28 -14.15 -22.46
C GLY A 145 17.95 -12.96 -21.58
N GLN A 146 17.04 -13.14 -20.63
CA GLN A 146 16.70 -12.14 -19.61
C GLN A 146 16.41 -12.83 -18.28
N PHE A 147 16.87 -12.21 -17.20
CA PHE A 147 16.50 -12.59 -15.84
C PHE A 147 15.21 -11.87 -15.47
N VAL A 148 14.32 -12.59 -14.80
CA VAL A 148 13.07 -12.08 -14.26
C VAL A 148 13.01 -12.42 -12.77
N PHE A 149 12.61 -11.43 -11.97
CA PHE A 149 12.36 -11.59 -10.54
C PHE A 149 10.89 -11.33 -10.28
N GLY A 150 10.20 -12.38 -9.83
CA GLY A 150 8.80 -12.35 -9.45
C GLY A 150 7.81 -13.02 -10.40
N GLN A 151 8.24 -13.57 -11.52
CA GLN A 151 7.43 -14.41 -12.43
C GLN A 151 8.25 -15.56 -13.04
N GLU A 152 7.59 -16.65 -13.37
CA GLU A 152 8.17 -17.83 -14.05
C GLU A 152 8.14 -17.65 -15.58
N GLN A 153 9.25 -17.92 -16.27
CA GLN A 153 9.36 -17.75 -17.72
C GLN A 153 9.34 -19.10 -18.46
N ASP A 154 8.17 -19.52 -18.95
CA ASP A 154 8.05 -20.63 -19.92
C ASP A 154 8.71 -20.35 -21.30
N GLY A 155 9.20 -19.12 -21.52
CA GLY A 155 9.99 -18.68 -22.67
C GLY A 155 10.48 -17.25 -22.47
N LEU A 156 11.49 -16.81 -23.23
CA LEU A 156 12.06 -15.45 -23.11
C LEU A 156 10.97 -14.36 -23.07
N ASP A 157 10.83 -13.73 -21.90
CA ASP A 157 9.83 -12.71 -21.57
C ASP A 157 8.39 -13.11 -21.98
N SER A 158 8.02 -14.37 -21.75
CA SER A 158 6.72 -14.90 -22.15
C SER A 158 6.33 -16.14 -21.35
N GLY A 159 5.05 -16.51 -21.43
CA GLY A 159 4.55 -17.76 -20.85
C GLY A 159 4.21 -17.69 -19.36
N TYR A 160 4.27 -16.50 -18.76
CA TYR A 160 3.89 -16.26 -17.36
C TYR A 160 2.53 -16.87 -16.96
N ASP A 161 2.49 -17.57 -15.83
CA ASP A 161 1.28 -18.07 -15.18
C ASP A 161 0.94 -17.21 -13.94
N SER A 162 -0.31 -16.75 -13.84
CA SER A 162 -0.81 -15.94 -12.72
C SER A 162 -0.75 -16.60 -11.33
N SER A 163 -0.49 -17.91 -11.27
CA SER A 163 -0.28 -18.67 -10.04
C SER A 163 1.19 -18.86 -9.66
N GLN A 164 2.11 -18.46 -10.54
CA GLN A 164 3.56 -18.58 -10.41
C GLN A 164 4.20 -17.19 -10.31
N CYS A 165 4.09 -16.57 -9.13
CA CYS A 165 4.63 -15.23 -8.92
C CYS A 165 5.13 -15.02 -7.50
N PHE A 166 5.89 -13.95 -7.32
CA PHE A 166 6.37 -13.51 -6.02
C PHE A 166 5.50 -12.39 -5.47
N SER A 167 5.19 -12.47 -4.18
CA SER A 167 4.66 -11.36 -3.39
C SER A 167 5.55 -11.18 -2.17
N GLY A 168 6.17 -10.00 -2.06
CA GLY A 168 7.13 -9.71 -1.00
C GLY A 168 8.13 -8.62 -1.41
N THR A 169 9.25 -8.58 -0.70
CA THR A 169 10.30 -7.58 -0.91
C THR A 169 11.62 -8.27 -1.27
N ILE A 170 12.27 -7.82 -2.34
CA ILE A 170 13.63 -8.26 -2.70
C ILE A 170 14.62 -7.16 -2.31
N TYR A 171 15.68 -7.53 -1.59
CA TYR A 171 16.68 -6.62 -1.03
C TYR A 171 18.04 -6.72 -1.69
N ASP A 172 18.41 -7.85 -2.28
CA ASP A 172 19.70 -8.02 -2.95
C ASP A 172 19.68 -9.31 -3.79
N VAL A 173 20.26 -9.27 -4.98
CA VAL A 173 20.47 -10.47 -5.81
C VAL A 173 21.88 -10.48 -6.38
N ARG A 174 22.60 -11.60 -6.18
CA ARG A 174 23.96 -11.82 -6.70
C ARG A 174 24.03 -13.08 -7.54
N ILE A 175 24.81 -12.99 -8.61
CA ILE A 175 25.21 -14.15 -9.41
C ILE A 175 26.73 -14.21 -9.46
N TRP A 176 27.28 -15.36 -9.05
CA TRP A 176 28.69 -15.69 -9.10
C TRP A 176 28.96 -16.71 -10.20
N ASN A 177 30.13 -16.67 -10.83
CA ASN A 177 30.50 -17.61 -11.90
C ASN A 177 31.25 -18.87 -11.40
N ASP A 178 31.22 -19.10 -10.10
CA ASP A 178 31.82 -20.24 -9.41
C ASP A 178 30.91 -20.75 -8.28
N VAL A 179 31.25 -21.93 -7.75
CA VAL A 179 30.64 -22.46 -6.53
C VAL A 179 31.31 -21.81 -5.34
N ARG A 180 30.61 -20.88 -4.68
CA ARG A 180 31.08 -20.23 -3.44
C ARG A 180 31.17 -21.27 -2.33
N SER A 181 32.20 -21.18 -1.50
CA SER A 181 32.33 -22.08 -0.36
C SER A 181 31.32 -21.73 0.74
N ALA A 182 30.95 -22.73 1.56
CA ALA A 182 30.09 -22.52 2.72
C ALA A 182 30.61 -21.41 3.67
N GLY A 183 31.93 -21.23 3.76
CA GLY A 183 32.52 -20.17 4.58
C GLY A 183 32.33 -18.78 3.98
N GLU A 184 32.41 -18.64 2.65
CA GLU A 184 32.16 -17.37 1.95
C GLU A 184 30.68 -17.01 2.00
N ILE A 185 29.79 -17.98 1.77
CA ILE A 185 28.33 -17.78 1.86
C ILE A 185 27.95 -17.35 3.30
N ALA A 186 28.43 -18.07 4.31
CA ALA A 186 28.19 -17.71 5.71
C ALA A 186 28.74 -16.34 6.10
N GLN A 187 29.80 -15.87 5.43
CA GLN A 187 30.38 -14.56 5.70
C GLN A 187 29.61 -13.42 5.01
N HIS A 188 29.09 -13.64 3.80
CA HIS A 188 28.59 -12.57 2.94
C HIS A 188 27.07 -12.49 2.80
N TYR A 189 26.31 -13.46 3.34
CA TYR A 189 24.85 -13.51 3.13
C TYR A 189 24.07 -12.27 3.63
N GLN A 190 24.64 -11.48 4.55
CA GLN A 190 24.09 -10.21 5.05
C GLN A 190 25.01 -9.02 4.78
N GLN A 191 25.97 -9.14 3.86
CA GLN A 191 26.90 -8.07 3.56
C GLN A 191 26.58 -7.49 2.21
N GLN A 192 26.37 -6.19 2.11
CA GLN A 192 26.37 -5.49 0.84
C GLN A 192 27.78 -5.55 0.24
N LEU A 193 27.88 -5.89 -1.05
CA LEU A 193 29.16 -5.91 -1.74
C LEU A 193 29.33 -4.59 -2.52
N ASP A 194 30.00 -3.61 -1.92
CA ASP A 194 30.41 -2.39 -2.61
C ASP A 194 31.74 -2.63 -3.35
N LEU A 195 31.63 -3.23 -4.53
CA LEU A 195 32.75 -3.55 -5.39
C LEU A 195 32.68 -2.74 -6.68
N THR A 196 33.81 -2.23 -7.15
CA THR A 196 33.88 -1.77 -8.54
C THR A 196 33.69 -2.95 -9.50
N PRO A 197 33.23 -2.72 -10.75
CA PRO A 197 33.12 -3.79 -11.74
C PRO A 197 34.39 -4.63 -11.92
N ALA A 198 35.57 -4.00 -11.78
CA ALA A 198 36.85 -4.69 -11.88
C ALA A 198 37.15 -5.59 -10.67
N GLU A 199 36.76 -5.17 -9.47
CA GLU A 199 36.89 -5.96 -8.24
C GLU A 199 35.90 -7.12 -8.24
N ALA A 200 34.64 -6.86 -8.60
CA ALA A 200 33.60 -7.88 -8.77
C ALA A 200 34.05 -9.00 -9.73
N ALA A 201 34.53 -8.64 -10.92
CA ALA A 201 35.03 -9.60 -11.90
C ALA A 201 36.25 -10.41 -11.39
N ALA A 202 37.10 -9.82 -10.54
CA ALA A 202 38.27 -10.49 -9.98
C ALA A 202 37.91 -11.57 -8.94
N VAL A 203 36.74 -11.45 -8.30
CA VAL A 203 36.24 -12.41 -7.31
C VAL A 203 35.14 -13.32 -7.87
N GLY A 204 34.83 -13.22 -9.16
CA GLY A 204 33.85 -14.08 -9.82
C GLY A 204 32.39 -13.60 -9.71
N LEU A 205 32.13 -12.43 -9.13
CA LEU A 205 30.81 -11.81 -9.13
C LEU A 205 30.53 -11.26 -10.53
N VAL A 206 29.42 -11.68 -11.14
CA VAL A 206 29.08 -11.35 -12.54
C VAL A 206 27.81 -10.52 -12.69
N ALA A 207 26.95 -10.48 -11.67
CA ALA A 207 25.83 -9.54 -11.55
C ALA A 207 25.54 -9.29 -10.06
N ASN A 208 25.19 -8.04 -9.72
CA ASN A 208 24.69 -7.71 -8.39
C ASN A 208 23.68 -6.55 -8.46
N TRP A 209 22.42 -6.85 -8.12
CA TRP A 209 21.34 -5.89 -7.97
C TRP A 209 21.04 -5.68 -6.49
N GLN A 210 21.45 -4.54 -5.94
CA GLN A 210 21.33 -4.26 -4.51
C GLN A 210 19.94 -3.75 -4.08
N MET A 211 19.02 -3.53 -5.03
CA MET A 211 17.62 -3.14 -4.75
C MET A 211 17.46 -1.87 -3.88
N ASP A 212 18.46 -0.99 -3.83
CA ASP A 212 18.49 0.25 -3.03
C ASP A 212 17.67 1.41 -3.66
N GLY A 213 16.54 1.05 -4.26
CA GLY A 213 15.63 1.95 -4.94
C GLY A 213 15.91 2.15 -6.43
N PHE A 214 15.03 2.93 -7.05
CA PHE A 214 15.16 3.34 -8.45
C PHE A 214 16.02 4.59 -8.55
N ASP A 215 17.04 4.59 -9.40
CA ASP A 215 18.03 5.66 -9.60
C ASP A 215 17.48 7.01 -10.16
N GLY A 216 16.19 7.29 -9.97
CA GLY A 216 15.47 8.38 -10.61
C GLY A 216 15.08 8.09 -12.07
N SER A 217 15.42 6.91 -12.60
CA SER A 217 15.03 6.43 -13.94
C SER A 217 14.14 5.18 -13.93
N SER A 218 13.58 4.80 -12.77
CA SER A 218 12.75 3.59 -12.59
C SER A 218 13.50 2.28 -12.89
N GLN A 219 14.83 2.26 -12.66
CA GLN A 219 15.66 1.06 -12.83
C GLN A 219 16.43 0.71 -11.55
N VAL A 220 16.62 -0.59 -11.31
CA VAL A 220 17.58 -1.10 -10.32
C VAL A 220 18.90 -1.35 -11.04
N VAL A 221 19.97 -0.72 -10.57
CA VAL A 221 21.29 -0.80 -11.22
C VAL A 221 21.99 -2.12 -10.87
N ASP A 222 22.55 -2.77 -11.89
CA ASP A 222 23.56 -3.81 -11.70
C ASP A 222 24.94 -3.15 -11.55
N ILE A 223 25.55 -3.27 -10.37
CA ILE A 223 26.84 -2.64 -10.09
C ILE A 223 28.02 -3.34 -10.80
N VAL A 224 27.80 -4.49 -11.44
CA VAL A 224 28.86 -5.31 -12.05
C VAL A 224 28.90 -5.15 -13.56
N SER A 225 27.83 -5.58 -14.25
CA SER A 225 27.80 -5.67 -15.71
C SER A 225 27.00 -4.53 -16.36
N GLY A 226 26.26 -3.75 -15.58
CA GLY A 226 25.36 -2.72 -16.07
C GLY A 226 24.09 -3.29 -16.72
N ASN A 227 23.77 -4.55 -16.42
CA ASN A 227 22.53 -5.20 -16.84
C ASN A 227 21.40 -4.81 -15.88
N ASN A 228 20.87 -3.61 -16.04
CA ASN A 228 19.89 -3.05 -15.11
C ASN A 228 18.54 -3.77 -15.16
N LEU A 229 17.77 -3.66 -14.08
CA LEU A 229 16.39 -4.15 -14.03
C LEU A 229 15.41 -3.02 -14.30
N SER A 230 14.36 -3.35 -15.04
CA SER A 230 13.21 -2.49 -15.27
C SER A 230 11.94 -3.15 -14.74
N ILE A 231 10.93 -2.33 -14.46
CA ILE A 231 9.60 -2.80 -14.06
C ILE A 231 8.84 -3.27 -15.31
N ALA A 232 8.19 -4.43 -15.20
CA ALA A 232 7.26 -4.94 -16.19
C ALA A 232 6.04 -5.58 -15.54
N HIS A 233 5.00 -5.82 -16.35
CA HIS A 233 3.73 -6.40 -15.91
C HIS A 233 3.31 -7.52 -16.85
N ALA A 234 3.03 -8.68 -16.28
CA ALA A 234 2.51 -9.83 -16.99
C ALA A 234 1.07 -9.52 -17.44
N SER A 235 0.60 -10.23 -18.46
CA SER A 235 -0.75 -9.99 -18.98
C SER A 235 -1.40 -11.30 -19.39
N GLY A 236 -2.72 -11.35 -19.27
CA GLY A 236 -3.48 -12.57 -19.55
C GLY A 236 -4.60 -12.79 -18.54
N THR A 237 -5.18 -13.99 -18.58
CA THR A 237 -6.22 -14.39 -17.64
C THR A 237 -5.63 -14.75 -16.29
N GLY A 238 -6.22 -14.24 -15.21
CA GLY A 238 -5.78 -14.53 -13.83
C GLY A 238 -4.83 -13.50 -13.25
N PHE A 239 -4.25 -12.63 -14.09
CA PHE A 239 -3.46 -11.50 -13.63
C PHE A 239 -4.34 -10.37 -13.09
N THR A 240 -3.92 -9.83 -11.96
CA THR A 240 -4.43 -8.67 -11.24
C THR A 240 -3.28 -7.69 -11.14
N ALA A 241 -3.53 -6.44 -11.49
CA ALA A 241 -2.52 -5.39 -11.45
C ALA A 241 -1.91 -5.31 -10.05
N GLY A 242 -0.61 -5.53 -9.97
CA GLY A 242 0.19 -5.27 -8.79
C GLY A 242 1.06 -4.04 -8.99
N THR A 243 1.51 -3.48 -7.88
CA THR A 243 2.42 -2.34 -7.88
C THR A 243 3.84 -2.80 -7.62
N VAL A 244 4.81 -2.20 -8.31
CA VAL A 244 6.21 -2.24 -7.90
C VAL A 244 6.51 -0.98 -7.11
N ASN A 245 6.97 -1.14 -5.88
CA ASN A 245 7.23 -0.01 -5.01
C ASN A 245 8.65 -0.04 -4.44
N ALA A 246 9.33 1.10 -4.52
CA ALA A 246 10.63 1.34 -3.89
C ALA A 246 10.53 2.41 -2.80
N GLN A 247 9.34 2.97 -2.58
CA GLN A 247 9.06 3.99 -1.58
C GLN A 247 8.04 3.44 -0.59
N LEU A 248 8.22 3.75 0.68
CA LEU A 248 7.22 3.38 1.66
C LEU A 248 5.91 4.13 1.37
N SER A 249 4.76 3.46 1.43
CA SER A 249 3.45 4.09 1.29
C SER A 249 2.43 3.46 2.23
N ILE A 250 1.38 4.21 2.53
CA ILE A 250 0.28 3.75 3.35
C ILE A 250 -0.99 4.49 2.98
N ASP A 251 -2.13 3.82 2.98
CA ASP A 251 -3.41 4.48 2.78
C ASP A 251 -3.74 5.36 3.99
N GLU A 252 -4.34 6.53 3.75
CA GLU A 252 -4.93 7.29 4.85
C GLU A 252 -6.03 6.49 5.56
N ASN A 253 -6.41 6.94 6.76
CA ASN A 253 -7.37 6.22 7.61
C ASN A 253 -6.92 4.79 8.05
N SER A 254 -5.75 4.31 7.60
CA SER A 254 -5.15 3.04 8.02
C SER A 254 -5.08 2.94 9.54
N THR A 255 -5.56 1.81 10.08
CA THR A 255 -5.62 1.61 11.53
C THR A 255 -4.24 1.57 12.19
N ASN A 256 -4.17 1.87 13.49
CA ASN A 256 -2.94 1.67 14.26
C ASN A 256 -2.47 0.20 14.17
N GLY A 257 -1.20 0.01 13.87
CA GLY A 257 -0.58 -1.29 13.62
C GLY A 257 -0.61 -1.73 12.16
N SER A 258 -1.24 -0.97 11.25
CA SER A 258 -1.14 -1.24 9.81
C SER A 258 0.33 -1.22 9.37
N TYR A 259 0.70 -2.21 8.56
CA TYR A 259 2.04 -2.36 7.97
C TYR A 259 2.27 -1.27 6.92
N VAL A 260 3.44 -0.62 6.98
CA VAL A 260 3.86 0.43 6.04
C VAL A 260 5.02 -0.04 5.17
N GLY A 261 5.83 -0.96 5.69
CA GLY A 261 7.02 -1.47 5.03
C GLY A 261 8.05 -1.93 6.04
N PHE A 262 9.26 -2.17 5.57
CA PHE A 262 10.35 -2.69 6.39
C PHE A 262 11.67 -2.03 6.00
N VAL A 263 12.57 -1.90 6.95
CA VAL A 263 13.96 -1.50 6.68
C VAL A 263 14.92 -2.61 7.06
N THR A 264 15.97 -2.76 6.26
CA THR A 264 17.09 -3.64 6.57
C THR A 264 18.37 -2.83 6.64
N ALA A 265 19.32 -3.31 7.43
CA ALA A 265 20.66 -2.75 7.47
C ALA A 265 21.68 -3.75 6.93
N GLN A 266 22.81 -3.19 6.50
CA GLN A 266 23.97 -3.93 6.03
C GLN A 266 25.19 -3.42 6.82
N ASP A 267 26.08 -4.33 7.17
CA ASP A 267 27.33 -4.02 7.86
C ASP A 267 28.49 -4.84 7.25
N PRO A 268 29.67 -4.23 7.02
CA PRO A 268 30.86 -4.95 6.58
C PRO A 268 31.32 -6.08 7.52
N ASP A 269 30.96 -6.02 8.81
CA ASP A 269 31.25 -7.04 9.81
C ASP A 269 30.24 -8.20 9.73
N ALA A 270 30.75 -9.44 9.67
CA ALA A 270 29.91 -10.63 9.48
C ALA A 270 29.21 -11.08 10.78
N GLY A 271 27.92 -11.40 10.68
CA GLY A 271 27.14 -11.98 11.78
C GLY A 271 26.69 -10.98 12.84
N GLU A 272 26.61 -9.70 12.47
CA GLU A 272 26.09 -8.62 13.32
C GLU A 272 24.59 -8.78 13.61
N THR A 273 24.15 -8.18 14.71
CA THR A 273 22.73 -8.03 15.03
C THR A 273 22.37 -6.55 15.02
N PHE A 274 21.27 -6.21 14.37
CA PHE A 274 20.82 -4.84 14.27
C PHE A 274 19.68 -4.54 15.24
N SER A 275 19.65 -3.30 15.72
CA SER A 275 18.50 -2.73 16.40
C SER A 275 18.07 -1.43 15.77
N PHE A 276 16.77 -1.26 15.58
CA PHE A 276 16.17 -0.14 14.87
C PHE A 276 15.44 0.80 15.82
N SER A 277 15.44 2.10 15.50
CA SER A 277 14.68 3.11 16.23
C SER A 277 14.32 4.30 15.32
N LEU A 278 13.29 5.06 15.65
CA LEU A 278 12.98 6.32 14.97
C LEU A 278 13.55 7.48 15.78
N THR A 279 14.47 8.24 15.18
CA THR A 279 14.94 9.52 15.75
C THR A 279 14.00 10.67 15.37
N ASP A 280 13.27 10.51 14.26
CA ASP A 280 12.09 11.28 13.89
C ASP A 280 10.98 10.31 13.45
N SER A 281 9.83 10.36 14.13
CA SER A 281 8.65 9.52 13.88
C SER A 281 7.53 10.26 13.15
N ALA A 282 7.87 11.37 12.48
CA ALA A 282 6.92 12.28 11.84
C ALA A 282 5.84 12.78 12.83
N GLY A 283 6.26 13.15 14.05
CA GLY A 283 5.34 13.60 15.09
C GLY A 283 4.54 12.48 15.78
N GLY A 284 5.04 11.24 15.74
CA GLY A 284 4.39 10.08 16.36
C GLY A 284 3.39 9.36 15.45
N ARG A 285 3.45 9.59 14.13
CA ARG A 285 2.63 8.92 13.11
C ARG A 285 3.02 7.46 12.96
N PHE A 286 4.32 7.18 13.00
CA PHE A 286 4.88 5.87 12.72
C PHE A 286 5.66 5.30 13.92
N ALA A 287 5.76 3.97 13.94
CA ALA A 287 6.62 3.21 14.83
C ALA A 287 7.52 2.29 14.00
N VAL A 288 8.66 1.90 14.58
CA VAL A 288 9.53 0.86 14.03
C VAL A 288 9.71 -0.25 15.07
N ASN A 289 9.63 -1.50 14.62
CA ASN A 289 9.96 -2.65 15.45
C ASN A 289 11.47 -2.68 15.66
N THR A 290 11.89 -2.69 16.92
CA THR A 290 13.31 -2.56 17.29
C THR A 290 14.18 -3.72 16.83
N SER A 291 13.62 -4.91 16.63
CA SER A 291 14.39 -6.12 16.30
C SER A 291 14.28 -6.48 14.83
N THR A 292 13.15 -6.18 14.21
CA THR A 292 12.92 -6.53 12.82
C THR A 292 13.26 -5.36 11.91
N GLY A 293 12.82 -4.13 12.21
CA GLY A 293 12.88 -3.00 11.27
C GLY A 293 11.54 -2.74 10.58
N GLU A 294 10.49 -3.49 10.93
CA GLU A 294 9.12 -3.28 10.44
C GLU A 294 8.59 -1.91 10.85
N ILE A 295 8.08 -1.16 9.89
CA ILE A 295 7.46 0.15 10.09
C ILE A 295 5.94 -0.03 10.08
N THR A 296 5.28 0.53 11.10
CA THR A 296 3.83 0.47 11.25
C THR A 296 3.23 1.83 11.59
N VAL A 297 1.92 1.97 11.36
CA VAL A 297 1.14 3.13 11.81
C VAL A 297 1.03 3.13 13.34
N ALA A 298 1.54 4.18 13.99
CA ALA A 298 1.41 4.36 15.44
C ALA A 298 0.18 5.20 15.82
N ASN A 299 -0.22 6.15 14.96
CA ASN A 299 -1.40 6.99 15.19
C ASN A 299 -2.12 7.35 13.89
N SER A 300 -3.16 6.59 13.59
CA SER A 300 -4.01 6.70 12.41
C SER A 300 -4.70 8.05 12.29
N SER A 301 -5.09 8.68 13.41
CA SER A 301 -5.78 9.98 13.41
C SER A 301 -4.94 11.13 12.86
N LEU A 302 -3.65 10.88 12.62
CA LEU A 302 -2.77 11.84 12.00
C LEU A 302 -2.72 11.65 10.48
N LEU A 303 -2.89 10.43 9.96
CA LEU A 303 -2.82 10.09 8.53
C LEU A 303 -4.07 10.61 7.82
N ASP A 304 -3.88 11.70 7.11
CA ASP A 304 -4.90 12.47 6.39
C ASP A 304 -4.18 13.06 5.18
N TYR A 305 -4.59 12.63 3.99
CA TYR A 305 -3.96 12.96 2.72
C TYR A 305 -4.12 14.46 2.40
N GLU A 306 -5.32 15.00 2.60
CA GLU A 306 -5.66 16.42 2.39
C GLU A 306 -4.81 17.33 3.26
N SER A 307 -4.50 16.89 4.47
CA SER A 307 -3.58 17.58 5.37
C SER A 307 -2.14 17.52 4.87
N SER A 308 -1.66 16.33 4.47
CA SER A 308 -0.29 16.14 3.97
C SER A 308 -0.10 14.76 3.33
N ALA A 309 0.04 14.72 2.00
CA ALA A 309 0.30 13.50 1.22
C ALA A 309 1.64 12.79 1.48
N THR A 310 2.58 13.39 2.23
CA THR A 310 3.88 12.77 2.51
C THR A 310 4.39 13.07 3.92
N HIS A 311 5.18 12.15 4.47
CA HIS A 311 5.83 12.27 5.76
C HIS A 311 7.26 11.72 5.74
N ASN A 312 8.20 12.47 6.31
CA ASN A 312 9.56 11.98 6.51
C ASN A 312 9.71 11.37 7.90
N ILE A 313 10.34 10.21 7.97
CA ILE A 313 10.86 9.62 9.20
C ILE A 313 12.38 9.57 9.13
N THR A 314 13.06 9.57 10.27
CA THR A 314 14.49 9.28 10.34
C THR A 314 14.69 7.99 11.11
N VAL A 315 15.06 6.94 10.39
CA VAL A 315 15.35 5.64 10.98
C VAL A 315 16.82 5.57 11.36
N ARG A 316 17.10 5.08 12.55
CA ARG A 316 18.43 4.77 13.05
C ARG A 316 18.57 3.27 13.19
N VAL A 317 19.64 2.73 12.63
CA VAL A 317 20.13 1.38 12.95
C VAL A 317 21.37 1.45 13.83
N THR A 318 21.46 0.52 14.77
CA THR A 318 22.63 0.30 15.63
C THR A 318 23.05 -1.16 15.52
N ASP A 319 24.33 -1.39 15.26
CA ASP A 319 24.94 -2.73 15.25
C ASP A 319 25.15 -3.30 16.68
N SER A 320 25.78 -4.46 16.81
CA SER A 320 26.08 -5.04 18.13
C SER A 320 27.22 -4.32 18.87
N GLY A 321 28.07 -3.58 18.12
CA GLY A 321 29.15 -2.74 18.63
C GLY A 321 28.72 -1.38 19.20
N GLY A 322 27.48 -0.94 18.92
CA GLY A 322 26.93 0.34 19.31
C GLY A 322 27.18 1.50 18.34
N LEU A 323 27.69 1.22 17.14
CA LEU A 323 27.82 2.20 16.07
C LEU A 323 26.50 2.34 15.31
N THR A 324 26.26 3.53 14.76
CA THR A 324 24.93 3.90 14.26
C THR A 324 24.96 4.55 12.90
N TYR A 325 23.92 4.31 12.11
CA TYR A 325 23.64 5.00 10.85
C TYR A 325 22.18 5.48 10.82
N ASP A 326 21.96 6.67 10.25
CA ASP A 326 20.66 7.34 10.19
C ASP A 326 20.27 7.61 8.72
N GLU A 327 19.07 7.20 8.34
CA GLU A 327 18.51 7.36 7.00
C GLU A 327 17.18 8.12 7.08
N VAL A 328 16.97 9.07 6.17
CA VAL A 328 15.68 9.78 6.06
C VAL A 328 14.84 9.09 5.00
N LEU A 329 13.73 8.47 5.42
CA LEU A 329 12.79 7.81 4.52
C LEU A 329 11.54 8.65 4.36
N THR A 330 11.04 8.74 3.13
CA THR A 330 9.77 9.39 2.82
C THR A 330 8.69 8.32 2.72
N ILE A 331 7.62 8.47 3.51
CA ILE A 331 6.41 7.67 3.43
C ILE A 331 5.35 8.48 2.69
N GLN A 332 4.80 7.94 1.61
CA GLN A 332 3.65 8.50 0.92
C GLN A 332 2.36 8.10 1.64
N VAL A 333 1.39 9.02 1.67
CA VAL A 333 0.02 8.71 2.07
C VAL A 333 -0.79 8.58 0.78
N ASN A 334 -1.51 7.47 0.60
CA ASN A 334 -2.42 7.32 -0.53
C ASN A 334 -3.78 7.90 -0.15
N ASN A 335 -4.37 8.63 -1.09
CA ASN A 335 -5.72 9.16 -0.96
C ASN A 335 -6.74 8.03 -1.07
N LEU A 336 -7.64 7.93 -0.10
CA LEU A 336 -8.84 7.11 -0.17
C LEU A 336 -10.05 8.01 -0.36
N GLU A 337 -11.11 7.48 -0.96
CA GLU A 337 -12.38 8.23 -1.02
C GLU A 337 -12.95 8.36 0.39
N ASP A 338 -13.25 9.59 0.80
CA ASP A 338 -13.86 9.89 2.08
C ASP A 338 -15.39 9.90 1.96
N VAL A 339 -16.08 9.48 3.04
CA VAL A 339 -17.55 9.52 3.05
C VAL A 339 -18.02 10.92 3.44
N PRO A 340 -19.00 11.51 2.71
CA PRO A 340 -19.44 12.87 2.99
C PRO A 340 -20.07 13.02 4.38
N VAL A 341 -19.55 13.96 5.18
CA VAL A 341 -20.02 14.22 6.55
C VAL A 341 -21.03 15.36 6.59
N ASN A 342 -22.29 15.03 6.88
CA ASN A 342 -23.35 16.01 7.17
C ASN A 342 -23.19 16.61 8.57
N GLN A 343 -22.83 17.89 8.64
CA GLN A 343 -22.85 18.69 9.87
C GLN A 343 -24.22 19.33 10.04
N VAL A 344 -24.97 18.84 11.03
CA VAL A 344 -26.31 19.34 11.38
C VAL A 344 -26.32 19.96 12.77
N PRO A 345 -27.13 21.00 13.02
CA PRO A 345 -27.27 21.54 14.36
C PRO A 345 -28.01 20.55 15.29
N GLY A 346 -27.97 20.80 16.59
CA GLY A 346 -28.87 20.13 17.53
C GLY A 346 -30.35 20.49 17.28
N ALA A 347 -31.27 19.85 18.02
CA ALA A 347 -32.71 20.07 17.89
C ALA A 347 -33.11 21.56 17.83
N GLN A 348 -33.88 21.94 16.81
CA GLN A 348 -34.32 23.32 16.59
C GLN A 348 -35.78 23.53 16.99
N SER A 349 -36.18 24.79 17.21
CA SER A 349 -37.57 25.16 17.48
C SER A 349 -37.98 26.41 16.74
N THR A 350 -39.19 26.40 16.19
CA THR A 350 -39.86 27.58 15.62
C THR A 350 -41.33 27.63 16.09
N ASN A 351 -41.96 28.80 15.97
CA ASN A 351 -43.41 28.93 16.14
C ASN A 351 -44.11 28.31 14.93
N GLU A 352 -45.41 27.99 15.08
CA GLU A 352 -46.20 27.64 13.90
C GLU A 352 -46.23 28.79 12.90
N ASP A 353 -46.38 28.42 11.63
CA ASP A 353 -46.44 29.34 10.49
C ASP A 353 -45.27 30.32 10.39
N THR A 354 -44.14 29.96 11.02
CA THR A 354 -42.93 30.77 11.07
C THR A 354 -41.79 30.00 10.43
N THR A 355 -41.31 30.50 9.29
CA THR A 355 -40.14 30.00 8.59
C THR A 355 -38.93 29.92 9.51
N LEU A 356 -38.24 28.78 9.52
CA LEU A 356 -36.96 28.60 10.18
C LEU A 356 -35.84 28.66 9.14
N THR A 357 -34.89 29.57 9.33
CA THR A 357 -33.70 29.69 8.45
C THR A 357 -32.47 29.06 9.11
N PHE A 358 -31.81 28.19 8.37
CA PHE A 358 -30.54 27.55 8.72
C PHE A 358 -29.39 28.34 8.09
N ASN A 359 -28.54 28.96 8.90
CA ASN A 359 -27.35 29.68 8.41
C ASN A 359 -26.31 29.88 9.51
N ALA A 360 -25.11 30.29 9.11
CA ALA A 360 -24.02 30.57 10.05
C ALA A 360 -24.38 31.70 11.04
N ALA A 361 -25.09 32.74 10.59
CA ALA A 361 -25.45 33.91 11.40
C ALA A 361 -26.39 33.57 12.57
N ASN A 362 -27.24 32.57 12.40
CA ASN A 362 -28.17 32.06 13.40
C ASN A 362 -27.53 30.98 14.29
N GLY A 363 -26.30 30.55 13.99
CA GLY A 363 -25.61 29.49 14.73
C GLY A 363 -26.23 28.10 14.56
N ASN A 364 -26.99 27.89 13.47
CA ASN A 364 -27.67 26.63 13.17
C ASN A 364 -27.41 26.16 11.73
N LEU A 365 -26.25 26.49 11.18
CA LEU A 365 -25.85 26.10 9.82
C LEU A 365 -25.96 24.58 9.63
N ILE A 366 -26.46 24.17 8.46
CA ILE A 366 -26.30 22.83 7.92
C ILE A 366 -25.23 22.92 6.85
N SER A 367 -24.23 22.06 6.91
CA SER A 367 -23.16 22.00 5.91
C SER A 367 -22.71 20.56 5.70
N ILE A 368 -22.07 20.30 4.58
CA ILE A 368 -21.47 19.02 4.23
C ILE A 368 -19.97 19.24 4.12
N ALA A 369 -19.19 18.37 4.75
CA ALA A 369 -17.75 18.30 4.55
C ALA A 369 -17.43 17.01 3.83
N ASP A 370 -16.56 17.09 2.83
CA ASP A 370 -16.18 16.00 1.95
C ASP A 370 -14.90 16.40 1.21
N ASP A 371 -14.17 15.45 0.66
CA ASP A 371 -12.96 15.73 -0.12
C ASP A 371 -13.32 16.41 -1.46
N ALA A 372 -12.38 17.18 -1.98
CA ALA A 372 -12.63 18.07 -3.11
C ALA A 372 -12.34 17.36 -4.43
N GLY A 373 -13.35 16.75 -5.04
CA GLY A 373 -13.15 16.13 -6.36
C GLY A 373 -14.42 15.95 -7.17
N GLU A 374 -15.40 15.24 -6.59
CA GLU A 374 -16.57 14.77 -7.33
C GLU A 374 -17.89 15.42 -6.88
N PRO A 375 -18.91 15.49 -7.76
CA PRO A 375 -20.20 16.04 -7.38
C PRO A 375 -20.98 15.09 -6.47
N LEU A 376 -21.31 15.55 -5.26
CA LEU A 376 -22.16 14.83 -4.32
C LEU A 376 -23.62 14.81 -4.73
N VAL A 377 -24.32 13.74 -4.36
CA VAL A 377 -25.79 13.68 -4.41
C VAL A 377 -26.34 13.89 -3.00
N VAL A 378 -27.20 14.91 -2.84
CA VAL A 378 -27.82 15.28 -1.58
C VAL A 378 -29.33 15.12 -1.69
N THR A 379 -29.93 14.46 -0.70
CA THR A 379 -31.39 14.43 -0.52
C THR A 379 -31.76 15.13 0.78
N VAL A 380 -32.67 16.09 0.69
CA VAL A 380 -33.27 16.78 1.83
C VAL A 380 -34.75 16.44 1.88
N ALA A 381 -35.25 16.10 3.07
CA ALA A 381 -36.66 15.75 3.26
C ALA A 381 -37.20 16.22 4.62
N VAL A 382 -38.49 16.59 4.64
CA VAL A 382 -39.26 16.92 5.84
C VAL A 382 -40.62 16.22 5.80
N ASN A 383 -41.20 15.89 6.96
CA ASN A 383 -42.51 15.24 7.00
C ASN A 383 -43.68 16.24 7.07
N ASN A 384 -43.48 17.45 7.60
CA ASN A 384 -44.58 18.40 7.88
C ASN A 384 -44.22 19.85 7.49
N GLY A 385 -43.90 20.06 6.23
CA GLY A 385 -43.58 21.37 5.67
C GLY A 385 -42.95 21.25 4.30
N THR A 386 -42.29 22.32 3.91
CA THR A 386 -41.50 22.39 2.68
C THR A 386 -40.16 23.05 2.96
N VAL A 387 -39.18 22.79 2.10
CA VAL A 387 -37.82 23.32 2.19
C VAL A 387 -37.51 24.13 0.94
N THR A 388 -36.84 25.27 1.13
CA THR A 388 -36.36 26.14 0.05
C THR A 388 -34.87 26.41 0.27
N LEU A 389 -34.04 26.12 -0.74
CA LEU A 389 -32.60 26.43 -0.74
C LEU A 389 -32.37 27.94 -0.89
N SER A 390 -31.22 28.44 -0.43
CA SER A 390 -30.87 29.86 -0.57
C SER A 390 -30.55 30.25 -2.02
N GLY A 391 -30.16 29.27 -2.83
CA GLY A 391 -29.90 29.37 -4.27
C GLY A 391 -29.70 27.98 -4.89
N THR A 392 -29.68 27.93 -6.22
CA THR A 392 -29.56 26.67 -7.00
C THR A 392 -28.43 26.70 -8.03
N THR A 393 -27.54 27.69 -7.95
CA THR A 393 -26.40 27.80 -8.87
C THR A 393 -25.46 26.61 -8.63
N GLY A 394 -24.99 25.99 -9.72
CA GLY A 394 -24.12 24.82 -9.63
C GLY A 394 -24.82 23.50 -9.30
N LEU A 395 -26.14 23.52 -9.02
CA LEU A 395 -26.90 22.33 -8.66
C LEU A 395 -27.69 21.75 -9.84
N THR A 396 -27.75 20.42 -9.89
CA THR A 396 -28.58 19.65 -10.83
C THR A 396 -29.61 18.82 -10.07
N PHE A 397 -30.89 19.00 -10.34
CA PHE A 397 -31.97 18.33 -9.61
C PHE A 397 -32.43 17.05 -10.32
N THR A 398 -32.64 15.99 -9.55
CA THR A 398 -33.31 14.75 -9.98
C THR A 398 -34.71 14.63 -9.36
N ALA A 399 -34.96 15.32 -8.24
CA ALA A 399 -36.27 15.49 -7.63
C ALA A 399 -36.37 16.88 -6.96
N GLY A 400 -37.55 17.51 -7.06
CA GLY A 400 -37.76 18.89 -6.60
C GLY A 400 -37.14 19.93 -7.52
N ASP A 401 -37.28 21.20 -7.16
CA ASP A 401 -36.68 22.35 -7.87
C ASP A 401 -35.88 23.29 -6.96
N GLY A 402 -35.76 22.93 -5.68
CA GLY A 402 -35.06 23.70 -4.66
C GLY A 402 -35.94 24.75 -3.99
N THR A 403 -37.24 24.86 -4.34
CA THR A 403 -38.16 25.86 -3.80
C THR A 403 -39.47 25.23 -3.34
N GLY A 404 -39.70 25.21 -2.03
CA GLY A 404 -40.97 24.75 -1.48
C GLY A 404 -41.20 23.24 -1.65
N ASP A 405 -40.14 22.44 -1.59
CA ASP A 405 -40.22 20.98 -1.74
C ASP A 405 -40.33 20.27 -0.39
N ALA A 406 -41.21 19.28 -0.25
CA ALA A 406 -41.20 18.38 0.92
C ALA A 406 -40.03 17.38 0.87
N THR A 407 -39.57 17.05 -0.34
CA THR A 407 -38.37 16.26 -0.59
C THR A 407 -37.72 16.75 -1.89
N MET A 408 -36.42 16.97 -1.86
CA MET A 408 -35.62 17.30 -3.04
C MET A 408 -34.35 16.46 -3.07
N THR A 409 -33.91 16.10 -4.27
CA THR A 409 -32.63 15.43 -4.52
C THR A 409 -31.89 16.19 -5.60
N PHE A 410 -30.66 16.59 -5.30
CA PHE A 410 -29.82 17.37 -6.20
C PHE A 410 -28.36 16.93 -6.10
N SER A 411 -27.57 17.24 -7.13
CA SER A 411 -26.13 17.06 -7.14
C SER A 411 -25.37 18.33 -7.48
N GLY A 412 -24.13 18.44 -7.00
CA GLY A 412 -23.27 19.61 -7.21
C GLY A 412 -21.94 19.46 -6.48
N THR A 413 -21.05 20.44 -6.62
CA THR A 413 -19.80 20.48 -5.84
C THR A 413 -20.10 20.76 -4.36
N VAL A 414 -19.21 20.36 -3.46
CA VAL A 414 -19.31 20.67 -2.01
C VAL A 414 -19.46 22.18 -1.78
N GLU A 415 -18.75 23.00 -2.55
CA GLU A 415 -18.84 24.46 -2.49
C GLU A 415 -20.24 24.97 -2.86
N ASP A 416 -20.78 24.54 -4.00
CA ASP A 416 -22.11 24.97 -4.47
C ASP A 416 -23.23 24.48 -3.55
N ILE A 417 -23.12 23.25 -3.05
CA ILE A 417 -24.06 22.66 -2.09
C ILE A 417 -24.07 23.47 -0.79
N ASN A 418 -22.90 23.73 -0.20
CA ASN A 418 -22.81 24.50 1.04
C ASN A 418 -23.29 25.94 0.86
N ALA A 419 -23.04 26.54 -0.30
CA ALA A 419 -23.60 27.85 -0.63
C ALA A 419 -25.14 27.84 -0.67
N ALA A 420 -25.75 26.77 -1.19
CA ALA A 420 -27.20 26.60 -1.24
C ALA A 420 -27.84 26.25 0.12
N LEU A 421 -27.10 25.57 1.00
CA LEU A 421 -27.53 25.22 2.36
C LEU A 421 -27.42 26.41 3.33
N ASP A 422 -26.45 27.31 3.16
CA ASP A 422 -26.34 28.53 3.97
C ASP A 422 -27.45 29.52 3.60
N GLY A 423 -28.50 29.56 4.43
CA GLY A 423 -29.72 30.31 4.20
C GLY A 423 -30.94 29.44 3.85
N LEU A 424 -30.81 28.11 3.89
CA LEU A 424 -31.91 27.17 3.68
C LEU A 424 -33.08 27.47 4.62
N GLN A 425 -34.29 27.41 4.09
CA GLN A 425 -35.53 27.73 4.80
C GLN A 425 -36.40 26.50 4.92
N TYR A 426 -36.88 26.23 6.13
CA TYR A 426 -37.96 25.29 6.40
C TYR A 426 -39.24 26.07 6.69
N ASP A 427 -40.26 25.82 5.87
CA ASP A 427 -41.60 26.36 6.00
C ASP A 427 -42.54 25.28 6.54
N PRO A 428 -42.95 25.38 7.81
CA PRO A 428 -44.05 24.63 8.38
C PRO A 428 -45.28 24.42 7.48
N THR A 429 -45.88 23.23 7.54
CA THR A 429 -47.29 23.09 7.13
C THR A 429 -48.16 24.02 7.98
N ALA A 430 -49.05 24.76 7.33
CA ALA A 430 -49.94 25.71 7.99
C ALA A 430 -50.78 25.03 9.09
N ASP A 431 -50.94 25.71 10.23
CA ASP A 431 -51.72 25.24 11.39
C ASP A 431 -51.23 23.90 12.02
N TYR A 432 -50.08 23.36 11.58
CA TYR A 432 -49.52 22.13 12.14
C TYR A 432 -48.81 22.38 13.47
N SER A 433 -49.17 21.62 14.50
CA SER A 433 -48.48 21.59 15.79
C SER A 433 -48.00 20.19 16.12
N GLY A 434 -46.71 20.05 16.40
CA GLY A 434 -46.08 18.75 16.63
C GLY A 434 -44.57 18.78 16.44
N SER A 435 -43.95 17.60 16.52
CA SER A 435 -42.56 17.39 16.13
C SER A 435 -42.47 17.10 14.64
N ASP A 436 -41.45 17.63 13.96
CA ASP A 436 -41.11 17.24 12.61
C ASP A 436 -39.68 16.68 12.55
N THR A 437 -39.40 15.88 11.51
CA THR A 437 -38.07 15.34 11.24
C THR A 437 -37.57 15.95 9.97
N PHE A 438 -36.43 16.64 10.06
CA PHE A 438 -35.64 17.04 8.90
C PHE A 438 -34.53 16.00 8.69
N THR A 439 -34.48 15.46 7.48
CA THR A 439 -33.48 14.47 7.06
C THR A 439 -32.64 15.08 5.96
N ILE A 440 -31.32 14.96 6.10
CA ILE A 440 -30.36 15.17 5.02
C ILE A 440 -29.51 13.91 4.89
N THR A 441 -29.30 13.47 3.65
CA THR A 441 -28.41 12.37 3.29
C THR A 441 -27.55 12.81 2.13
N SER A 442 -26.28 12.42 2.13
CA SER A 442 -25.28 12.73 1.11
C SER A 442 -24.47 11.49 0.79
N TYR A 443 -24.09 11.31 -0.48
CA TYR A 443 -23.21 10.25 -0.94
C TYR A 443 -22.50 10.70 -2.24
N ASP A 444 -21.33 10.14 -2.53
CA ASP A 444 -20.57 10.35 -3.77
C ASP A 444 -21.22 9.62 -4.97
N GLN A 445 -20.65 9.76 -6.18
CA GLN A 445 -21.15 9.03 -7.36
C GLN A 445 -20.31 7.79 -7.73
N THR A 446 -19.29 7.47 -6.93
CA THR A 446 -18.21 6.54 -7.26
C THR A 446 -18.40 5.20 -6.55
N LEU A 447 -19.49 4.50 -6.88
CA LEU A 447 -19.74 3.13 -6.39
C LEU A 447 -18.74 2.11 -6.97
N TYR A 448 -17.63 1.87 -6.28
CA TYR A 448 -16.83 0.65 -6.44
C TYR A 448 -16.79 -0.15 -5.15
N SER A 449 -17.49 -1.28 -5.18
CA SER A 449 -17.60 -2.32 -4.15
C SER A 449 -18.60 -2.06 -3.00
N LEU A 450 -19.18 -3.16 -2.55
CA LEU A 450 -20.31 -3.23 -1.64
C LEU A 450 -19.84 -2.96 -0.22
N ASP A 451 -19.73 -1.69 0.17
CA ASP A 451 -19.95 -1.32 1.57
C ASP A 451 -21.39 -0.84 1.73
N LEU A 452 -22.11 -1.46 2.65
CA LEU A 452 -23.44 -0.98 3.02
C LEU A 452 -23.19 0.24 3.89
N ASP A 453 -23.13 1.42 3.29
CA ASP A 453 -23.08 2.72 3.98
C ASP A 453 -24.16 2.79 5.07
N ALA A 454 -23.79 2.32 6.26
CA ALA A 454 -24.70 2.14 7.38
C ALA A 454 -24.79 3.40 8.25
N ASN A 455 -24.03 4.45 7.93
CA ASN A 455 -23.87 5.58 8.85
C ASN A 455 -23.90 6.95 8.15
N LEU A 456 -25.06 7.38 7.64
CA LEU A 456 -25.38 8.82 7.58
C LEU A 456 -26.89 9.07 7.59
N GLN A 457 -27.47 9.01 8.79
CA GLN A 457 -28.69 9.77 9.10
C GLN A 457 -28.37 10.75 10.23
N GLY A 458 -28.45 12.05 9.94
CA GLY A 458 -28.55 13.08 10.97
C GLY A 458 -30.00 13.51 11.13
N PRO A 459 -30.86 12.78 11.87
CA PRO A 459 -32.24 13.22 12.10
C PRO A 459 -32.24 14.44 13.02
N LEU A 460 -32.47 15.62 12.45
CA LEU A 460 -32.73 16.82 13.23
C LEU A 460 -34.19 16.80 13.71
N HIS A 461 -34.38 16.76 15.02
CA HIS A 461 -35.71 16.84 15.63
C HIS A 461 -36.13 18.30 15.77
N LEU A 462 -37.15 18.72 15.02
CA LEU A 462 -37.75 20.04 15.13
C LEU A 462 -38.87 19.99 16.18
N ARG A 463 -38.79 20.82 17.22
CA ARG A 463 -39.80 20.93 18.29
C ARG A 463 -40.41 22.31 18.30
N ARG A 464 -41.73 22.46 18.21
CA ARG A 464 -42.37 23.78 18.29
C ARG A 464 -42.70 24.22 19.73
N GLN A 465 -42.75 25.52 19.96
CA GLN A 465 -43.33 26.12 21.17
C GLN A 465 -44.80 26.49 20.93
N PRO A 466 -45.72 26.28 21.89
CA PRO A 466 -47.13 26.66 21.74
C PRO A 466 -47.30 28.18 21.65
N CYS A 467 -48.26 28.60 20.80
CA CYS A 467 -48.41 29.91 20.18
C CYS A 467 -48.36 31.16 21.11
N ASN A 468 -47.73 32.24 20.63
CA ASN A 468 -47.91 33.63 21.08
C ASN A 468 -48.83 34.37 20.09
N ASP A 469 -50.10 33.95 20.03
CA ASP A 469 -51.12 34.68 19.28
C ASP A 469 -51.42 36.01 19.96
N ALA A 470 -50.82 37.08 19.42
CA ALA A 470 -51.16 38.44 19.79
C ALA A 470 -52.59 38.76 19.35
N ALA A 471 -53.53 38.67 20.29
CA ALA A 471 -54.90 39.14 20.13
C ALA A 471 -54.95 40.59 19.61
N ARG A 472 -55.34 40.77 18.34
CA ARG A 472 -55.76 42.09 17.83
C ARG A 472 -57.27 42.26 18.00
N ALA A 473 -57.62 42.93 19.10
CA ALA A 473 -58.95 43.45 19.37
C ALA A 473 -59.41 44.50 18.33
N ARG A 474 -60.72 44.55 18.07
CA ARG A 474 -61.41 45.80 17.69
C ARG A 474 -62.63 46.05 18.59
N ALA A 475 -62.58 47.21 19.25
CA ALA A 475 -63.52 47.85 20.16
C ALA A 475 -65.00 47.79 19.71
N GLY A 476 -66.03 47.82 20.55
CA GLY A 476 -66.22 48.45 21.86
C GLY A 476 -67.25 49.58 21.75
N ARG A 477 -68.44 49.43 22.36
CA ARG A 477 -69.19 50.57 22.94
C ARG A 477 -70.24 50.15 23.98
N HIS A 478 -70.16 50.91 25.07
CA HIS A 478 -70.80 50.91 26.38
C HIS A 478 -72.30 51.28 26.43
N LEU A 479 -72.97 50.84 27.51
CA LEU A 479 -73.88 51.54 28.48
C LEU A 479 -75.00 50.54 28.89
N GLY A 480 -75.31 50.20 30.14
CA GLY A 480 -75.13 50.83 31.46
C GLY A 480 -76.50 51.18 32.08
N SER A 481 -76.85 50.61 33.27
CA SER A 481 -77.91 50.99 34.26
C SER A 481 -78.88 49.84 34.61
N MET A 482 -78.82 49.18 35.79
CA MET A 482 -79.50 49.50 37.09
C MET A 482 -81.02 49.74 36.94
N ARG A 483 -81.99 49.20 37.72
CA ARG A 483 -82.21 48.44 38.99
C ARG A 483 -83.75 48.11 39.02
N PRO A 484 -84.38 47.52 40.06
CA PRO A 484 -83.88 46.69 41.17
C PRO A 484 -84.26 45.20 41.06
#